data_AF-A0A1W9VQ28-F1
#
_entry.id   AF-A0A1W9VQ28-F1
#
_cell.length_a   1.000
_cell.length_b   1.000
_cell.length_c   1.000
_cell.angle_alpha   90.00
_cell.angle_beta   90.00
_cell.angle_gamma   90.00
#
_symmetry.space_group_name_H-M   'P 1'
#
loop_
_entity.id
_entity.type
_entity.pdbx_description
1 polymer ?
#
loop_
_entity_poly.entity_id
_entity_poly.type
_entity_poly.pdbx_seq_one_letter_code
_entity_poly.pdbx_strand_id
1 'polypeptide(L)'
;MSECISNGVSVTCKKYNISRTIYYRWLKRYKSLGIDGLNDVKKDFIPLNKTNPEIEKAIMNLIMIYPNYGPTTLNYLLQELGYNISESAVFNILKRHQLTNKWNRIKLSKEKEINIAQSIPAISELKSGEYWMFWITDLGTFNNQNIYTYTFFDIKSRIACTRLYINISLEIFEEVLTAVALSVATTLNLKISNLCFFKNGKLLNQYKNSFKPKICNILKEQGRDIKINILSTDKNINKINMLKKQYTNNMILVLMSILSEEKTFSEIKINFQVSM
;
A
#
# COMPACT_ATOMS: atom_id res chain seq x y z
N MET A 1 31.16 14.45 48.13
CA MET A 1 31.05 13.60 49.35
C MET A 1 31.71 14.20 50.58
N SER A 2 32.73 15.06 50.43
CA SER A 2 33.36 15.80 51.55
C SER A 2 32.36 16.58 52.41
N GLU A 3 31.36 17.19 51.79
CA GLU A 3 30.37 18.01 52.49
C GLU A 3 29.42 17.21 53.40
N CYS A 4 29.09 15.95 53.05
CA CYS A 4 28.28 15.08 53.92
C CYS A 4 29.01 14.64 55.19
N ILE A 5 30.35 14.54 55.11
CA ILE A 5 31.22 14.18 56.25
C ILE A 5 31.32 15.36 57.22
N SER A 6 31.35 16.59 56.68
CA SER A 6 31.40 17.82 57.47
C SER A 6 30.05 18.21 58.09
N ASN A 7 28.95 18.14 57.33
CA ASN A 7 27.67 18.77 57.71
C ASN A 7 26.54 17.75 57.97
N GLY A 8 26.82 16.46 57.80
CA GLY A 8 25.86 15.38 58.01
C GLY A 8 24.92 15.14 56.82
N VAL A 9 24.60 13.87 56.59
CA VAL A 9 23.82 13.39 55.44
C VAL A 9 22.44 14.07 55.33
N SER A 10 21.77 14.31 56.47
CA SER A 10 20.43 14.90 56.48
C SER A 10 20.41 16.36 56.00
N VAL A 11 21.42 17.15 56.37
CA VAL A 11 21.53 18.56 55.97
C VAL A 11 21.86 18.64 54.48
N THR A 12 22.80 17.82 54.02
CA THR A 12 23.19 17.76 52.61
C THR A 12 22.05 17.27 51.72
N CYS A 13 21.29 16.25 52.12
CA CYS A 13 20.13 15.77 51.37
C CYS A 13 19.04 16.85 51.21
N LYS A 14 18.79 17.65 52.26
CA LYS A 14 17.87 18.80 52.20
C LYS A 14 18.38 19.88 51.26
N LYS A 15 19.67 20.24 51.36
CA LYS A 15 20.32 21.25 50.50
C LYS A 15 20.21 20.92 49.01
N TYR A 16 20.39 19.64 48.65
CA TYR A 16 20.34 19.18 47.26
C TYR A 16 18.97 18.64 46.82
N ASN A 17 17.94 18.79 47.65
CA ASN A 17 16.58 18.30 47.39
C ASN A 17 16.51 16.83 46.94
N ILE A 18 17.31 15.96 47.57
CA ILE A 18 17.31 14.52 47.32
C ILE A 18 16.83 13.77 48.56
N SER A 19 16.13 12.65 48.35
CA SER A 19 15.79 11.77 49.46
C SER A 19 17.04 11.04 49.97
N ARG A 20 17.06 10.73 51.28
CA ARG A 20 18.14 9.93 51.88
C ARG A 20 18.27 8.56 51.19
N THR A 21 17.15 8.00 50.70
CA THR A 21 17.13 6.75 49.94
C THR A 21 17.92 6.85 48.64
N ILE A 22 17.77 7.95 47.88
CA ILE A 22 18.55 8.20 46.66
C ILE A 22 20.03 8.37 47.03
N TYR A 23 20.33 9.13 48.08
CA TYR A 23 21.69 9.32 48.57
C TYR A 23 22.40 8.00 48.88
N TYR A 24 21.82 7.12 49.71
CA TYR A 24 22.44 5.84 50.05
C TYR A 24 22.54 4.90 48.86
N ARG A 25 21.58 4.96 47.92
CA ARG A 25 21.65 4.20 46.67
C ARG A 25 22.83 4.63 45.79
N TRP A 26 23.04 5.94 45.64
CA TRP A 26 24.19 6.49 44.92
C TRP A 26 25.51 6.23 45.64
N LEU A 27 25.55 6.36 46.96
CA LEU A 27 26.73 6.05 47.78
C LEU A 27 27.15 4.59 47.61
N LYS A 28 26.20 3.65 47.64
CA LYS A 28 26.49 2.23 47.44
C LYS A 28 27.09 1.96 46.05
N ARG A 29 26.51 2.57 45.01
CA ARG A 29 26.99 2.44 43.62
C ARG A 29 28.37 3.06 43.41
N TYR A 30 28.59 4.24 43.99
CA TYR A 30 29.87 4.91 43.94
C TYR A 30 30.98 4.11 44.63
N LYS A 31 30.67 3.52 45.80
CA LYS A 31 31.63 2.64 46.49
C LYS A 31 32.01 1.40 45.69
N SER A 32 31.10 0.86 44.87
CA SER A 32 31.35 -0.35 44.08
C SER A 32 31.99 -0.10 42.71
N LEU A 33 31.65 1.01 42.05
CA LEU A 33 31.97 1.25 40.63
C LEU A 33 32.64 2.62 40.40
N GLY A 34 33.03 3.32 41.47
CA GLY A 34 33.60 4.66 41.38
C GLY A 34 32.63 5.66 40.76
N ILE A 35 33.17 6.62 40.00
CA ILE A 35 32.36 7.66 39.35
C ILE A 35 31.37 7.08 38.34
N ASP A 36 31.73 5.99 37.66
CA ASP A 36 30.90 5.34 36.62
C ASP A 36 29.61 4.74 37.20
N GLY A 37 29.62 4.37 38.48
CA GLY A 37 28.44 3.89 39.20
C GLY A 37 27.34 4.94 39.37
N LEU A 38 27.62 6.22 39.15
CA LEU A 38 26.65 7.30 39.23
C LEU A 38 25.92 7.56 37.92
N ASN A 39 26.31 6.91 36.83
CA ASN A 39 25.61 7.01 35.55
C ASN A 39 24.19 6.41 35.62
N ASP A 40 23.32 6.88 34.72
CA ASP A 40 21.95 6.37 34.61
C ASP A 40 21.95 4.91 34.17
N VAL A 41 21.56 4.04 35.09
CA VAL A 41 21.39 2.61 34.81
C VAL A 41 20.03 2.41 34.16
N LYS A 42 20.03 2.20 32.84
CA LYS A 42 18.87 1.61 32.15
C LYS A 42 18.69 0.21 32.70
N LYS A 43 17.55 -0.06 33.33
CA LYS A 43 17.17 -1.44 33.65
C LYS A 43 16.79 -2.10 32.34
N ASP A 44 17.53 -3.14 31.94
CA ASP A 44 17.12 -4.08 30.89
C ASP A 44 15.98 -4.96 31.43
N PHE A 45 14.85 -4.34 31.73
CA PHE A 45 13.66 -5.04 32.17
C PHE A 45 12.81 -5.37 30.96
N ILE A 46 12.83 -6.63 30.54
CA ILE A 46 11.84 -7.18 29.62
C ILE A 46 10.70 -7.74 30.49
N PRO A 47 9.49 -7.16 30.46
CA PRO A 47 8.38 -7.70 31.24
C PRO A 47 8.07 -9.13 30.81
N LEU A 48 7.90 -10.06 31.75
CA LEU A 48 7.51 -11.45 31.44
C LEU A 48 6.19 -11.53 30.65
N ASN A 49 5.30 -10.55 30.81
CA ASN A 49 4.03 -10.45 30.11
C ASN A 49 4.14 -9.76 28.74
N LYS A 50 5.32 -9.80 28.11
CA LYS A 50 5.47 -9.28 26.75
C LYS A 50 4.69 -10.20 25.81
N THR A 51 3.65 -9.65 25.20
CA THR A 51 2.88 -10.32 24.16
C THR A 51 3.83 -10.92 23.12
N ASN A 52 3.63 -12.18 22.73
CA ASN A 52 4.43 -12.83 21.70
C ASN A 52 4.48 -11.92 20.45
N PRO A 53 5.67 -11.57 19.92
CA PRO A 53 5.80 -10.75 18.72
C PRO A 53 5.03 -11.28 17.52
N GLU A 54 4.79 -12.59 17.43
CA GLU A 54 3.97 -13.20 16.38
C GLU A 54 2.50 -12.78 16.48
N ILE A 55 1.93 -12.76 17.68
CA ILE A 55 0.55 -12.32 17.92
C ILE A 55 0.41 -10.83 17.60
N GLU A 56 1.40 -10.03 18.00
CA GLU A 56 1.42 -8.60 17.70
C GLU A 56 1.48 -8.37 16.18
N LYS A 57 2.31 -9.14 15.47
CA LYS A 57 2.38 -9.11 14.00
C LYS A 57 1.06 -9.53 13.35
N ALA A 58 0.40 -10.57 13.86
CA ALA A 58 -0.91 -11.02 13.39
C ALA A 58 -1.98 -9.94 13.56
N ILE A 59 -2.02 -9.28 14.73
CA ILE A 59 -2.90 -8.13 14.99
C ILE A 59 -2.65 -7.01 13.99
N MET A 60 -1.38 -6.64 13.76
CA MET A 60 -1.04 -5.58 12.81
C MET A 60 -1.46 -5.94 11.38
N ASN A 61 -1.33 -7.20 10.98
CA ASN A 61 -1.80 -7.68 9.67
C ASN A 61 -3.33 -7.61 9.55
N LEU A 62 -4.06 -8.00 10.59
CA LEU A 62 -5.52 -7.89 10.60
C LEU A 62 -5.99 -6.44 10.54
N ILE A 63 -5.33 -5.51 11.23
CA ILE A 63 -5.61 -4.07 11.14
C ILE A 63 -5.38 -3.54 9.73
N MET A 64 -4.36 -4.05 9.04
CA MET A 64 -4.07 -3.66 7.66
C MET A 64 -5.18 -4.06 6.68
N ILE A 65 -5.81 -5.23 6.90
CA ILE A 65 -6.88 -5.76 6.05
C ILE A 65 -8.24 -5.18 6.46
N TYR A 66 -8.49 -5.07 7.77
CA TYR A 66 -9.77 -4.65 8.35
C TYR A 66 -9.60 -3.47 9.33
N PRO A 67 -9.18 -2.28 8.88
CA PRO A 67 -8.89 -1.13 9.76
C PRO A 67 -10.12 -0.62 10.54
N ASN A 68 -11.32 -0.98 10.09
CA ASN A 68 -12.56 -0.61 10.75
C ASN A 68 -12.84 -1.41 12.03
N TYR A 69 -12.20 -2.56 12.22
CA TYR A 69 -12.53 -3.50 13.30
C TYR A 69 -11.95 -3.09 14.65
N GLY A 70 -12.77 -3.22 15.69
CA GLY A 70 -12.41 -2.95 17.07
C GLY A 70 -11.68 -4.12 17.74
N PRO A 71 -11.25 -3.94 19.00
CA PRO A 71 -10.56 -4.98 19.77
C PRO A 71 -11.34 -6.29 19.86
N THR A 72 -12.65 -6.23 20.08
CA THR A 72 -13.56 -7.38 20.18
C THR A 72 -13.57 -8.20 18.88
N THR A 73 -13.79 -7.54 17.74
CA THR A 73 -13.83 -8.21 16.43
C THR A 73 -12.46 -8.74 16.03
N LEU A 74 -11.39 -8.00 16.32
CA LEU A 74 -10.03 -8.47 16.05
C LEU A 74 -9.67 -9.70 16.91
N ASN A 75 -10.14 -9.76 18.16
CA ASN A 75 -9.97 -10.93 19.01
C ASN A 75 -10.64 -12.17 18.39
N TYR A 76 -11.90 -12.05 17.96
CA TYR A 76 -12.61 -13.15 17.30
C TYR A 76 -11.81 -13.72 16.10
N LEU A 77 -11.32 -12.84 15.21
CA LEU A 77 -10.50 -13.26 14.07
C LEU A 77 -9.17 -13.90 14.48
N LEU A 78 -8.54 -13.43 15.56
CA LEU A 78 -7.32 -14.04 16.08
C LEU A 78 -7.56 -15.45 16.63
N GLN A 79 -8.71 -15.66 17.28
CA GLN A 79 -9.11 -16.99 17.76
C GLN A 79 -9.36 -17.95 16.61
N GLU A 80 -10.00 -17.51 15.52
CA GLU A 80 -10.16 -18.31 14.29
C GLU A 80 -8.81 -18.67 13.66
N LEU A 81 -7.82 -17.78 13.75
CA LEU A 81 -6.45 -18.02 13.30
C LEU A 81 -5.62 -18.88 14.29
N GLY A 82 -6.20 -19.34 15.39
CA GLY A 82 -5.56 -20.21 16.38
C GLY A 82 -4.76 -19.47 17.46
N TYR A 83 -4.85 -18.14 17.54
CA TYR A 83 -4.17 -17.36 18.58
C TYR A 83 -5.04 -17.24 19.84
N ASN A 84 -4.52 -17.74 20.97
CA ASN A 84 -5.18 -17.59 22.27
C ASN A 84 -4.76 -16.28 22.95
N ILE A 85 -5.56 -15.23 22.78
CA ILE A 85 -5.34 -13.91 23.40
C ILE A 85 -6.65 -13.32 23.91
N SER A 86 -6.61 -12.59 25.03
CA SER A 86 -7.77 -11.90 25.56
C SER A 86 -8.05 -10.59 24.83
N GLU A 87 -9.32 -10.16 24.82
CA GLU A 87 -9.72 -8.88 24.21
C GLU A 87 -8.97 -7.70 24.85
N SER A 88 -8.81 -7.70 26.18
CA SER A 88 -8.07 -6.66 26.89
C SER A 88 -6.59 -6.60 26.46
N ALA A 89 -5.98 -7.75 26.15
CA ALA A 89 -4.62 -7.78 25.62
C ALA A 89 -4.56 -7.19 24.20
N VAL A 90 -5.52 -7.50 23.33
CA VAL A 90 -5.66 -6.87 22.00
C VAL A 90 -5.81 -5.35 22.15
N PHE A 91 -6.67 -4.88 23.05
CA PHE A 91 -6.86 -3.45 23.32
C PHE A 91 -5.56 -2.78 23.81
N ASN A 92 -4.83 -3.42 24.72
CA ASN A 92 -3.56 -2.88 25.23
C ASN A 92 -2.50 -2.79 24.12
N ILE A 93 -2.44 -3.76 23.21
CA ILE A 93 -1.56 -3.71 22.04
C ILE A 93 -1.94 -2.52 21.15
N LEU A 94 -3.22 -2.36 20.84
CA LEU A 94 -3.71 -1.20 20.08
C LEU A 94 -3.33 0.11 20.77
N LYS A 95 -3.45 0.19 22.10
CA LYS A 95 -3.09 1.37 22.89
C LYS A 95 -1.60 1.68 22.81
N ARG A 96 -0.72 0.68 22.90
CA ARG A 96 0.74 0.86 22.73
C ARG A 96 1.08 1.43 21.35
N HIS A 97 0.36 1.02 20.32
CA HIS A 97 0.53 1.49 18.94
C HIS A 97 -0.27 2.75 18.59
N GLN A 98 -1.01 3.34 19.54
CA GLN A 98 -1.89 4.50 19.31
C GLN A 98 -3.03 4.22 18.29
N LEU A 99 -3.48 2.96 18.21
CA LEU A 99 -4.49 2.44 17.27
C LEU A 99 -5.84 2.13 17.92
N THR A 100 -6.12 2.67 19.10
CA THR A 100 -7.44 2.55 19.75
C THR A 100 -8.53 3.23 18.92
N ASN A 101 -8.19 4.38 18.32
CA ASN A 101 -9.10 5.14 17.47
C ASN A 101 -9.19 4.52 16.08
N LYS A 102 -10.42 4.33 15.59
CA LYS A 102 -10.70 3.84 14.23
C LYS A 102 -9.99 4.65 13.15
N TRP A 103 -9.98 5.98 13.29
CA TRP A 103 -9.31 6.87 12.35
C TRP A 103 -7.80 6.61 12.24
N ASN A 104 -7.13 6.31 13.36
CA ASN A 104 -5.70 6.01 13.36
C ASN A 104 -5.41 4.67 12.68
N ARG A 105 -6.28 3.66 12.85
CA ARG A 105 -6.18 2.38 12.12
C ARG A 105 -6.34 2.56 10.61
N ILE A 106 -7.33 3.35 10.18
CA ILE A 106 -7.54 3.67 8.77
C ILE A 106 -6.34 4.46 8.21
N LYS A 107 -5.83 5.43 8.97
CA LYS A 107 -4.64 6.22 8.58
C LYS A 107 -3.42 5.31 8.40
N LEU A 108 -3.13 4.44 9.36
CA LEU A 108 -2.03 3.47 9.28
C LEU A 108 -2.16 2.57 8.06
N SER A 109 -3.37 2.02 7.81
CA SER A 109 -3.63 1.20 6.63
C SER A 109 -3.34 1.96 5.34
N LYS A 110 -3.81 3.21 5.22
CA LYS A 110 -3.55 4.07 4.06
C LYS A 110 -2.08 4.46 3.91
N GLU A 111 -1.40 4.83 4.99
CA GLU A 111 0.02 5.20 4.96
C GLU A 111 0.89 4.03 4.54
N LYS A 112 0.58 2.81 5.01
CA LYS A 112 1.29 1.62 4.56
C LYS A 112 0.91 1.23 3.13
N GLU A 113 -0.33 1.44 2.68
CA GLU A 113 -0.66 1.33 1.25
C GLU A 113 0.09 2.32 0.37
N ILE A 114 0.33 3.55 0.86
CA ILE A 114 1.15 4.57 0.19
C ILE A 114 2.63 4.19 0.23
N ASN A 115 3.13 3.58 1.31
CA ASN A 115 4.52 3.11 1.39
C ASN A 115 4.75 1.77 0.66
N ILE A 116 3.70 0.98 0.42
CA ILE A 116 3.71 -0.21 -0.45
C ILE A 116 3.50 0.18 -1.92
N ALA A 117 3.09 1.42 -2.23
CA ALA A 117 3.15 1.95 -3.60
C ALA A 117 4.62 2.06 -4.01
N GLN A 118 5.15 0.94 -4.49
CA GLN A 118 6.52 0.79 -4.95
C GLN A 118 6.78 1.86 -6.01
N SER A 119 7.78 2.69 -5.78
CA SER A 119 8.34 3.56 -6.80
C SER A 119 8.71 2.67 -7.99
N ILE A 120 8.13 2.91 -9.18
CA ILE A 120 8.58 2.22 -10.39
C ILE A 120 10.07 2.52 -10.54
N PRO A 121 10.92 1.52 -10.86
CA PRO A 121 12.32 1.73 -11.22
C PRO A 121 12.48 2.76 -12.34
N ALA A 122 13.71 3.22 -12.60
CA ALA A 122 13.90 4.12 -13.72
C ALA A 122 13.48 3.44 -15.03
N ILE A 123 12.77 4.14 -15.93
CA ILE A 123 12.29 3.58 -17.21
C ILE A 123 13.42 2.95 -18.04
N SER A 124 14.65 3.46 -17.88
CA SER A 124 15.87 2.91 -18.48
C SER A 124 16.15 1.46 -18.07
N GLU A 125 15.88 1.11 -16.81
CA GLU A 125 16.19 -0.18 -16.18
C GLU A 125 15.14 -1.25 -16.46
N LEU A 126 13.96 -0.85 -16.94
CA LEU A 126 12.85 -1.76 -17.20
C LEU A 126 13.14 -2.66 -18.41
N LYS A 127 12.72 -3.93 -18.31
CA LYS A 127 12.66 -4.86 -19.44
C LYS A 127 11.31 -4.80 -20.14
N SER A 128 11.29 -5.06 -21.44
CA SER A 128 10.05 -5.18 -22.20
C SER A 128 9.16 -6.26 -21.60
N GLY A 129 7.88 -5.95 -21.42
CA GLY A 129 6.91 -6.86 -20.84
C GLY A 129 6.80 -6.80 -19.31
N GLU A 130 7.75 -6.19 -18.60
CA GLU A 130 7.84 -6.30 -17.15
C GLU A 130 6.78 -5.45 -16.41
N TYR A 131 6.47 -4.25 -16.93
CA TYR A 131 5.58 -3.28 -16.31
C TYR A 131 4.50 -2.81 -17.28
N TRP A 132 3.26 -3.25 -17.02
CA TRP A 132 2.10 -2.91 -17.83
C TRP A 132 1.24 -1.91 -17.08
N MET A 133 0.98 -0.76 -17.70
CA MET A 133 0.10 0.28 -17.18
C MET A 133 -1.31 0.07 -17.70
N PHE A 134 -2.30 0.21 -16.82
CA PHE A 134 -3.70 0.25 -17.19
C PHE A 134 -4.33 1.61 -16.95
N TRP A 135 -5.16 2.08 -17.89
CA TRP A 135 -6.08 3.19 -17.67
C TRP A 135 -7.32 3.11 -18.56
N ILE A 136 -8.31 3.91 -18.17
CA ILE A 136 -9.51 4.16 -18.95
C ILE A 136 -9.48 5.61 -19.42
N THR A 137 -9.75 5.84 -20.71
CA THR A 137 -9.93 7.18 -21.26
C THR A 137 -11.40 7.37 -21.65
N ASP A 138 -11.94 8.52 -21.27
CA ASP A 138 -13.26 8.98 -21.66
C ASP A 138 -13.16 9.68 -23.01
N LEU A 139 -13.92 9.21 -24.00
CA LEU A 139 -13.93 9.76 -25.35
C LEU A 139 -15.14 10.67 -25.61
N GLY A 140 -16.05 10.81 -24.64
CA GLY A 140 -17.28 11.54 -24.78
C GLY A 140 -18.42 10.69 -25.34
N THR A 141 -19.42 11.35 -25.93
CA THR A 141 -20.67 10.73 -26.36
C THR A 141 -20.70 10.49 -27.86
N PHE A 142 -21.15 9.29 -28.25
CA PHE A 142 -21.50 8.93 -29.62
C PHE A 142 -22.89 8.30 -29.59
N ASN A 143 -23.81 8.77 -30.43
CA ASN A 143 -25.20 8.30 -30.47
C ASN A 143 -25.86 8.23 -29.07
N ASN A 144 -25.71 9.30 -28.27
CA ASN A 144 -26.19 9.42 -26.89
C ASN A 144 -25.62 8.39 -25.89
N GLN A 145 -24.56 7.67 -26.26
CA GLN A 145 -23.87 6.73 -25.37
C GLN A 145 -22.44 7.20 -25.12
N ASN A 146 -21.98 7.13 -23.88
CA ASN A 146 -20.60 7.43 -23.55
C ASN A 146 -19.68 6.33 -24.06
N ILE A 147 -18.57 6.70 -24.69
CA ILE A 147 -17.56 5.77 -25.17
C ILE A 147 -16.32 5.86 -24.29
N TYR A 148 -15.80 4.70 -23.91
CA TYR A 148 -14.59 4.54 -23.14
C TYR A 148 -13.59 3.65 -23.88
N THR A 149 -12.31 3.97 -23.75
CA THR A 149 -11.24 3.05 -24.11
C THR A 149 -10.60 2.45 -22.87
N TYR A 150 -10.38 1.15 -22.92
CA TYR A 150 -9.58 0.41 -21.94
C TYR A 150 -8.23 0.17 -22.58
N THR A 151 -7.16 0.65 -21.96
CA THR A 151 -5.81 0.53 -22.49
C THR A 151 -4.91 -0.16 -21.49
N PHE A 152 -4.28 -1.24 -21.93
CA PHE A 152 -3.07 -1.79 -21.32
C PHE A 152 -1.86 -1.39 -22.14
N PHE A 153 -0.77 -1.01 -21.48
CA PHE A 153 0.39 -0.45 -22.16
C PHE A 153 1.68 -0.86 -21.47
N ASP A 154 2.57 -1.55 -22.18
CA ASP A 154 3.90 -1.86 -21.68
C ASP A 154 4.79 -0.62 -21.71
N ILE A 155 5.30 -0.21 -20.54
CA ILE A 155 6.03 1.06 -20.39
C ILE A 155 7.29 1.09 -21.28
N LYS A 156 7.97 -0.06 -21.42
CA LYS A 156 9.26 -0.15 -22.10
C LYS A 156 9.12 -0.33 -23.61
N SER A 157 8.40 -1.37 -24.04
CA SER A 157 8.24 -1.72 -25.46
C SER A 157 7.23 -0.84 -26.20
N ARG A 158 6.37 -0.12 -25.48
CA ARG A 158 5.29 0.71 -26.05
C ARG A 158 4.16 -0.07 -26.69
N ILE A 159 4.16 -1.39 -26.56
CA ILE A 159 3.05 -2.23 -26.99
C ILE A 159 1.81 -1.81 -26.19
N ALA A 160 0.72 -1.57 -26.91
CA ALA A 160 -0.53 -1.16 -26.34
C ALA A 160 -1.64 -2.11 -26.79
N CYS A 161 -2.55 -2.41 -25.88
CA CYS A 161 -3.74 -3.19 -26.13
C CYS A 161 -4.93 -2.33 -25.73
N THR A 162 -5.57 -1.71 -26.72
CA THR A 162 -6.71 -0.81 -26.51
C THR A 162 -7.99 -1.37 -27.10
N ARG A 163 -9.10 -1.26 -26.37
CA ARG A 163 -10.44 -1.67 -26.81
C ARG A 163 -11.51 -0.64 -26.42
N LEU A 164 -12.55 -0.53 -27.25
CA LEU A 164 -13.68 0.39 -27.07
C LEU A 164 -14.88 -0.30 -26.42
N TYR A 165 -15.49 0.39 -25.45
CA TYR A 165 -16.70 -0.04 -24.74
C TYR A 165 -17.59 1.15 -24.37
N ILE A 166 -18.86 0.87 -24.08
CA ILE A 166 -19.89 1.89 -23.73
C ILE A 166 -19.98 2.11 -22.21
N ASN A 167 -19.47 1.17 -21.41
CA ASN A 167 -19.63 1.15 -19.97
C ASN A 167 -18.30 0.88 -19.25
N ILE A 168 -18.28 1.29 -17.97
CA ILE A 168 -17.17 1.03 -17.08
C ILE A 168 -17.53 -0.13 -16.14
N SER A 169 -16.86 -1.27 -16.28
CA SER A 169 -17.06 -2.46 -15.44
C SER A 169 -15.76 -3.24 -15.21
N LEU A 170 -15.73 -4.02 -14.13
CA LEU A 170 -14.63 -4.94 -13.85
C LEU A 170 -14.60 -6.13 -14.82
N GLU A 171 -15.76 -6.58 -15.29
CA GLU A 171 -15.88 -7.68 -16.26
C GLU A 171 -15.18 -7.32 -17.59
N ILE A 172 -15.37 -6.08 -18.06
CA ILE A 172 -14.69 -5.59 -19.26
C ILE A 172 -13.17 -5.48 -19.03
N PHE A 173 -12.76 -5.00 -17.86
CA PHE A 173 -11.35 -4.98 -17.52
C PHE A 173 -10.73 -6.40 -17.57
N GLU A 174 -11.42 -7.39 -17.01
CA GLU A 174 -10.99 -8.78 -17.01
C GLU A 174 -10.94 -9.37 -18.42
N GLU A 175 -11.96 -9.13 -19.24
CA GLU A 175 -12.00 -9.52 -20.66
C GLU A 175 -10.79 -8.95 -21.41
N VAL A 176 -10.54 -7.64 -21.30
CA VAL A 176 -9.42 -6.99 -22.01
C VAL A 176 -8.07 -7.47 -21.47
N LEU A 177 -7.94 -7.68 -20.17
CA LEU A 177 -6.73 -8.20 -19.55
C LEU A 177 -6.41 -9.61 -20.06
N THR A 178 -7.39 -10.51 -20.00
CA THR A 178 -7.20 -11.95 -20.27
C THR A 178 -7.16 -12.24 -21.77
N ALA A 179 -8.14 -11.74 -22.53
CA ALA A 179 -8.27 -12.06 -23.94
C ALA A 179 -7.30 -11.27 -24.83
N VAL A 180 -6.82 -10.09 -24.38
CA VAL A 180 -5.98 -9.21 -25.20
C VAL A 180 -4.59 -8.99 -24.60
N ALA A 181 -4.48 -8.40 -23.42
CA ALA A 181 -3.17 -8.03 -22.88
C ALA A 181 -2.29 -9.26 -22.57
N LEU A 182 -2.85 -10.25 -21.89
CA LEU A 182 -2.13 -11.48 -21.52
C LEU A 182 -1.84 -12.37 -22.73
N SER A 183 -2.72 -12.41 -23.73
CA SER A 183 -2.55 -13.18 -24.96
C SER A 183 -1.49 -12.57 -25.88
N VAL A 184 -1.48 -11.24 -26.03
CA VAL A 184 -0.43 -10.51 -26.75
C VAL A 184 0.91 -10.71 -26.05
N ALA A 185 0.95 -10.57 -24.72
CA ALA A 185 2.17 -10.79 -23.96
C ALA A 185 2.71 -12.22 -24.12
N THR A 186 1.88 -13.25 -24.09
CA THR A 186 2.34 -14.63 -24.34
C THR A 186 2.83 -14.84 -25.76
N THR A 187 2.15 -14.28 -26.75
CA THR A 187 2.52 -14.42 -28.16
C THR A 187 3.89 -13.81 -28.43
N LEU A 188 4.19 -12.68 -27.78
CA LEU A 188 5.46 -11.97 -27.93
C LEU A 188 6.53 -12.44 -26.92
N ASN A 189 6.27 -13.52 -26.17
CA ASN A 189 7.14 -14.03 -25.11
C ASN A 189 7.53 -12.97 -24.07
N LEU A 190 6.59 -12.10 -23.74
CA LEU A 190 6.72 -11.03 -22.74
C LEU A 190 6.13 -11.48 -21.41
N LYS A 191 6.92 -11.39 -20.34
CA LYS A 191 6.48 -11.76 -18.98
C LYS A 191 5.95 -10.55 -18.22
N ILE A 192 4.62 -10.42 -18.16
CA ILE A 192 3.97 -9.45 -17.28
C ILE A 192 4.29 -9.79 -15.83
N SER A 193 5.08 -8.94 -15.18
CA SER A 193 5.49 -9.12 -13.78
C SER A 193 4.76 -8.15 -12.86
N ASN A 194 4.50 -6.93 -13.36
CA ASN A 194 3.85 -5.87 -12.61
C ASN A 194 2.71 -5.28 -13.44
N LEU A 195 1.51 -5.26 -12.85
CA LEU A 195 0.36 -4.54 -13.38
C LEU A 195 0.13 -3.27 -12.57
N CYS A 196 0.21 -2.13 -13.25
CA CYS A 196 0.29 -0.82 -12.64
C CYS A 196 -0.97 0.02 -12.92
N PHE A 197 -1.45 0.71 -11.88
CA PHE A 197 -2.65 1.54 -11.92
C PHE A 197 -2.37 2.95 -11.42
N PHE A 198 -3.02 3.94 -12.02
CA PHE A 198 -3.04 5.29 -11.46
C PHE A 198 -3.92 5.34 -10.21
N LYS A 199 -3.44 5.99 -9.13
CA LYS A 199 -4.19 6.16 -7.88
C LYS A 199 -5.61 6.72 -8.07
N ASN A 200 -5.77 7.65 -9.00
CA ASN A 200 -7.06 8.30 -9.31
C ASN A 200 -7.78 7.66 -10.51
N GLY A 201 -7.46 6.40 -10.86
CA GLY A 201 -8.10 5.72 -11.99
C GLY A 201 -9.59 5.47 -11.76
N LYS A 202 -10.41 5.57 -12.83
CA LYS A 202 -11.87 5.41 -12.76
C LYS A 202 -12.30 4.10 -12.07
N LEU A 203 -11.67 2.97 -12.43
CA LEU A 203 -11.98 1.65 -11.87
C LEU A 203 -11.63 1.56 -10.36
N LEU A 204 -10.49 2.12 -9.93
CA LEU A 204 -10.12 2.17 -8.50
C LEU A 204 -11.14 2.99 -7.70
N ASN A 205 -11.54 4.14 -8.24
CA ASN A 205 -12.48 5.03 -7.55
C ASN A 205 -13.87 4.41 -7.39
N GLN A 206 -14.32 3.66 -8.39
CA GLN A 206 -15.63 2.99 -8.39
C GLN A 206 -15.68 1.82 -7.40
N TYR A 207 -14.64 0.99 -7.33
CA TYR A 207 -14.66 -0.24 -6.53
C TYR A 207 -13.89 -0.16 -5.20
N LYS A 208 -13.17 0.94 -4.93
CA LYS A 208 -12.44 1.26 -3.68
C LYS A 208 -11.75 0.02 -3.08
N ASN A 209 -12.16 -0.37 -1.87
CA ASN A 209 -11.54 -1.45 -1.09
C ASN A 209 -11.78 -2.85 -1.69
N SER A 210 -12.79 -3.02 -2.55
CA SER A 210 -13.08 -4.30 -3.21
C SER A 210 -12.26 -4.54 -4.48
N PHE A 211 -11.57 -3.50 -4.97
CA PHE A 211 -10.80 -3.54 -6.21
C PHE A 211 -9.62 -4.52 -6.15
N LYS A 212 -8.70 -4.31 -5.20
CA LYS A 212 -7.49 -5.15 -5.07
C LYS A 212 -7.82 -6.63 -4.86
N PRO A 213 -8.72 -7.02 -3.92
CA PRO A 213 -9.03 -8.43 -3.70
C PRO A 213 -9.58 -9.12 -4.96
N LYS A 214 -10.47 -8.44 -5.71
CA LYS A 214 -11.06 -9.01 -6.93
C LYS A 214 -9.99 -9.26 -8.01
N ILE A 215 -9.12 -8.29 -8.27
CA ILE A 215 -8.05 -8.48 -9.26
C ILE A 215 -7.04 -9.53 -8.81
N CYS A 216 -6.69 -9.58 -7.52
CA CYS A 216 -5.84 -10.65 -7.01
C CYS A 216 -6.46 -12.03 -7.24
N ASN A 217 -7.77 -12.20 -7.09
CA ASN A 217 -8.44 -13.47 -7.38
C ASN A 217 -8.39 -13.81 -8.87
N ILE A 218 -8.72 -12.85 -9.75
CA ILE A 218 -8.64 -13.02 -11.21
C ILE A 218 -7.22 -13.46 -11.61
N LEU A 219 -6.18 -12.80 -11.09
CA LEU A 219 -4.79 -13.13 -11.42
C LEU A 219 -4.35 -14.51 -10.88
N LYS A 220 -4.85 -14.90 -9.70
CA LYS A 220 -4.61 -16.22 -9.13
C LYS A 220 -5.26 -17.34 -9.94
N GLU A 221 -6.49 -17.14 -10.42
CA GLU A 221 -7.18 -18.09 -11.29
C GLU A 221 -6.43 -18.35 -12.60
N GLN A 222 -5.72 -17.32 -13.10
CA GLN A 222 -4.88 -17.43 -14.29
C GLN A 222 -3.48 -18.03 -14.01
N GLY A 223 -3.18 -18.42 -12.77
CA GLY A 223 -1.92 -19.07 -12.39
C GLY A 223 -0.66 -18.21 -12.60
N ARG A 224 -0.80 -16.88 -12.72
CA ARG A 224 0.33 -15.97 -12.95
C ARG A 224 0.65 -15.16 -11.70
N ASP A 225 1.93 -15.16 -11.32
CA ASP A 225 2.45 -14.33 -10.23
C ASP A 225 2.66 -12.88 -10.72
N ILE A 226 1.56 -12.15 -10.91
CA ILE A 226 1.54 -10.75 -11.33
C ILE A 226 1.31 -9.87 -10.10
N LYS A 227 2.25 -8.94 -9.84
CA LYS A 227 2.13 -7.98 -8.73
C LYS A 227 1.28 -6.78 -9.14
N ILE A 228 0.38 -6.35 -8.27
CA ILE A 228 -0.46 -5.16 -8.47
C ILE A 228 0.18 -3.96 -7.80
N ASN A 229 0.52 -2.94 -8.59
CA ASN A 229 1.13 -1.70 -8.11
C ASN A 229 0.21 -0.51 -8.37
N ILE A 230 -0.10 0.27 -7.34
CA ILE A 230 -0.85 1.53 -7.49
C ILE A 230 0.14 2.67 -7.37
N LEU A 231 0.24 3.50 -8.41
CA LEU A 231 1.23 4.57 -8.49
C LEU A 231 0.78 5.81 -7.73
N SER A 232 1.56 6.21 -6.73
CA SER A 232 1.48 7.49 -6.02
C SER A 232 2.54 8.47 -6.52
N THR A 233 2.20 9.77 -6.51
CA THR A 233 3.00 10.90 -7.02
C THR A 233 4.51 10.77 -6.76
N ASP A 234 5.24 10.27 -7.76
CA ASP A 234 6.69 10.15 -7.79
C ASP A 234 7.24 10.78 -9.07
N LYS A 235 8.54 11.12 -9.09
CA LYS A 235 9.22 11.71 -10.26
C LYS A 235 9.04 10.90 -11.56
N ASN A 236 8.91 9.58 -11.47
CA ASN A 236 8.70 8.69 -12.62
C ASN A 236 7.27 8.76 -13.19
N ILE A 237 6.28 9.19 -12.39
CA ILE A 237 4.89 9.35 -12.86
C ILE A 237 4.78 10.44 -13.91
N ASN A 238 5.57 11.52 -13.83
CA ASN A 238 5.51 12.58 -14.83
C ASN A 238 5.88 12.07 -16.23
N LYS A 239 6.91 11.22 -16.32
CA LYS A 239 7.28 10.55 -17.58
C LYS A 239 6.16 9.62 -18.04
N ILE A 240 5.62 8.77 -17.17
CA ILE A 240 4.51 7.85 -17.52
C ILE A 240 3.26 8.63 -17.99
N ASN A 241 2.94 9.75 -17.34
CA ASN A 241 1.84 10.62 -17.75
C ASN A 241 2.08 11.23 -19.13
N MET A 242 3.31 11.64 -19.45
CA MET A 242 3.67 12.14 -20.78
C MET A 242 3.46 11.06 -21.84
N LEU A 243 3.87 9.82 -21.56
CA LEU A 243 3.72 8.68 -22.45
C LEU A 243 2.25 8.32 -22.66
N LYS A 244 1.47 8.28 -21.58
CA LYS A 244 0.01 8.13 -21.65
C LYS A 244 -0.63 9.21 -22.51
N LYS A 245 -0.23 10.48 -22.33
CA LYS A 245 -0.76 11.61 -23.11
C LYS A 245 -0.44 11.46 -24.60
N GLN A 246 0.81 11.14 -24.94
CA GLN A 246 1.24 10.92 -26.32
C GLN A 246 0.44 9.79 -26.98
N TYR A 247 0.34 8.64 -26.32
CA TYR A 247 -0.43 7.50 -26.83
C TYR A 247 -1.91 7.86 -27.00
N THR A 248 -2.52 8.48 -25.99
CA THR A 248 -3.93 8.84 -26.01
C THR A 248 -4.24 9.82 -27.14
N ASN A 249 -3.37 10.80 -27.40
CA ASN A 249 -3.56 11.73 -28.50
C ASN A 249 -3.52 11.02 -29.87
N ASN A 250 -2.54 10.15 -30.09
CA ASN A 250 -2.45 9.39 -31.34
C ASN A 250 -3.67 8.48 -31.53
N MET A 251 -4.11 7.82 -30.44
CA MET A 251 -5.29 6.99 -30.42
C MET A 251 -6.57 7.76 -30.80
N ILE A 252 -6.74 8.97 -30.25
CA ILE A 252 -7.88 9.82 -30.58
C ILE A 252 -7.83 10.23 -32.05
N LEU A 253 -6.67 10.56 -32.60
CA LEU A 253 -6.54 10.90 -34.03
C LEU A 253 -6.98 9.74 -34.94
N VAL A 254 -6.55 8.50 -34.61
CA VAL A 254 -6.99 7.30 -35.32
C VAL A 254 -8.50 7.12 -35.20
N LEU A 255 -9.05 7.26 -33.99
CA LEU A 255 -10.49 7.13 -33.77
C LEU A 255 -11.29 8.17 -34.56
N MET A 256 -10.85 9.42 -34.59
CA MET A 256 -11.50 10.50 -35.34
C MET A 256 -11.57 10.21 -36.84
N SER A 257 -10.57 9.52 -37.41
CA SER A 257 -10.62 9.10 -38.82
C SER A 257 -11.66 8.00 -39.10
N ILE A 258 -12.06 7.26 -38.07
CA ILE A 258 -12.98 6.11 -38.19
C ILE A 258 -14.43 6.55 -37.93
N LEU A 259 -14.61 7.56 -37.08
CA LEU A 259 -15.91 8.12 -36.70
C LEU A 259 -16.59 8.78 -37.91
N SER A 260 -17.69 8.17 -38.35
CA SER A 260 -18.63 8.73 -39.31
C SER A 260 -20.03 8.54 -38.77
N GLU A 261 -20.92 9.53 -38.95
CA GLU A 261 -22.27 9.55 -38.35
C GLU A 261 -23.13 8.32 -38.72
N GLU A 262 -22.83 7.67 -39.84
CA GLU A 262 -23.60 6.52 -40.34
C GLU A 262 -23.19 5.15 -39.75
N LYS A 263 -22.06 5.06 -39.03
CA LYS A 263 -21.55 3.76 -38.54
C LYS A 263 -22.15 3.34 -37.21
N THR A 264 -22.41 2.05 -37.06
CA THR A 264 -22.82 1.49 -35.77
C THR A 264 -21.64 1.43 -34.78
N PHE A 265 -21.90 1.40 -33.47
CA PHE A 265 -20.85 1.25 -32.46
C PHE A 265 -20.02 -0.02 -32.68
N SER A 266 -20.65 -1.12 -33.11
CA SER A 266 -19.98 -2.39 -33.40
C SER A 266 -18.98 -2.26 -34.55
N GLU A 267 -19.34 -1.56 -35.63
CA GLU A 267 -18.44 -1.28 -36.75
C GLU A 267 -17.26 -0.40 -36.33
N ILE A 268 -17.53 0.66 -35.54
CA ILE A 268 -16.48 1.53 -35.00
C ILE A 268 -15.53 0.72 -34.11
N LYS A 269 -16.06 -0.15 -33.24
CA LYS A 269 -15.27 -1.01 -32.37
C LYS A 269 -14.35 -1.96 -33.15
N ILE A 270 -14.85 -2.58 -34.22
CA ILE A 270 -14.06 -3.48 -35.09
C ILE A 270 -13.00 -2.70 -35.86
N ASN A 271 -13.38 -1.62 -36.53
CA ASN A 271 -12.44 -0.80 -37.32
C ASN A 271 -11.33 -0.22 -36.45
N PHE A 272 -11.69 0.27 -35.26
CA PHE A 272 -10.72 0.79 -34.31
C PHE A 272 -9.75 -0.30 -33.82
N GLN A 273 -10.23 -1.52 -33.60
CA GLN A 273 -9.37 -2.63 -33.19
C GLN A 273 -8.37 -3.05 -34.27
N VAL A 274 -8.72 -2.92 -35.56
CA VAL A 274 -7.80 -3.24 -36.66
C VAL A 274 -6.74 -2.14 -36.85
N SER A 275 -7.10 -0.89 -36.57
CA SER A 275 -6.22 0.27 -36.74
C SER A 275 -5.24 0.51 -35.58
N MET A 276 -5.32 -0.29 -34.51
CA MET A 276 -4.51 -0.16 -33.28
C MET A 276 -3.60 -1.36 -33.06
#